data_AF-A0A924VBB4-F1
#
_entry.id   AF-A0A924VBB4-F1
#
_cell.length_a   1.000
_cell.length_b   1.000
_cell.length_c   1.000
_cell.angle_alpha   90.00
_cell.angle_beta   90.00
_cell.angle_gamma   90.00
#
_symmetry.space_group_name_H-M   'P 1'
#
loop_
_entity.id
_entity.type
_entity.pdbx_description
1 polymer ?
#
loop_
_entity_poly.entity_id
_entity_poly.type
_entity_poly.pdbx_seq_one_letter_code
_entity_poly.pdbx_strand_id
1 'polypeptide(L)'
;MFSSEVITFFFISVIASFHILKLLDKFGAVTLTKIILAFACLSSIYCLLAGLFLLTGWQDPLSATSAESLANTHSRYKALLFVAIKYWPYFLIILGVGSTFTYSRTLLGLLKRSRINA
;
A
#
# COMPACT_ATOMS: atom_id res chain seq x y z
N MET A 1 -2.64 12.93 -12.10
CA MET A 1 -1.38 12.36 -12.63
C MET A 1 -0.74 11.55 -11.53
N PHE A 2 -0.32 10.31 -11.80
CA PHE A 2 0.39 9.48 -10.82
C PHE A 2 1.87 9.89 -10.81
N SER A 3 2.33 10.57 -9.76
CA SER A 3 3.75 10.90 -9.58
C SER A 3 4.39 9.94 -8.58
N SER A 4 5.70 9.72 -8.69
CA SER A 4 6.44 8.82 -7.78
C SER A 4 6.36 9.28 -6.33
N GLU A 5 6.40 10.58 -6.07
CA GLU A 5 6.30 11.16 -4.73
C GLU A 5 4.92 10.89 -4.12
N VAL A 6 3.85 11.10 -4.90
CA VAL A 6 2.48 10.91 -4.43
C VAL A 6 2.18 9.42 -4.22
N ILE A 7 2.65 8.54 -5.12
CA ILE A 7 2.54 7.08 -4.94
C ILE A 7 3.25 6.66 -3.65
N THR A 8 4.46 7.17 -3.41
CA THR A 8 5.26 6.85 -2.22
C THR A 8 4.55 7.31 -0.95
N PHE A 9 4.00 8.52 -0.94
CA PHE A 9 3.23 9.05 0.18
C PHE A 9 2.03 8.16 0.53
N PHE A 10 1.23 7.76 -0.47
CA PHE A 10 0.07 6.90 -0.23
C PHE A 10 0.46 5.48 0.16
N PHE A 11 1.53 4.93 -0.43
CA PHE A 11 2.07 3.62 -0.06
C PHE A 11 2.51 3.58 1.41
N ILE A 12 3.31 4.56 1.85
CA ILE A 12 3.73 4.68 3.25
C ILE A 12 2.50 4.87 4.15
N SER A 13 1.53 5.69 3.72
CA SER A 13 0.29 5.93 4.47
C SER A 13 -0.51 4.63 4.69
N VAL A 14 -0.58 3.74 3.69
CA VAL A 14 -1.24 2.42 3.84
C VAL A 14 -0.56 1.58 4.90
N ILE A 15 0.79 1.54 4.91
CA ILE A 15 1.57 0.75 5.86
C ILE A 15 1.47 1.36 7.28
N ALA A 16 1.67 2.68 7.39
CA ALA A 16 1.60 3.40 8.66
C ALA A 16 0.22 3.30 9.30
N SER A 17 -0.85 3.29 8.50
CA SER A 17 -2.22 3.15 8.97
C SER A 17 -2.43 1.88 9.80
N PHE A 18 -1.78 0.76 9.48
CA PHE A 18 -1.86 -0.46 10.30
C PHE A 18 -1.38 -0.22 11.75
N HIS A 19 -0.30 0.54 11.91
CA HIS A 19 0.28 0.81 13.22
C HIS A 19 -0.53 1.85 13.98
N ILE A 20 -0.99 2.90 13.30
CA ILE A 20 -1.85 3.94 13.87
C ILE A 20 -3.17 3.32 14.33
N LEU A 21 -3.81 2.47 13.52
CA LEU A 21 -5.08 1.82 13.88
C LEU A 21 -4.93 0.93 15.12
N LYS A 22 -3.84 0.16 15.21
CA LYS A 22 -3.55 -0.65 16.40
C LYS A 22 -3.35 0.20 17.66
N LEU A 23 -2.76 1.38 17.51
CA LEU A 23 -2.58 2.32 18.61
C LEU A 23 -3.92 2.94 19.03
N LEU A 24 -4.74 3.38 18.08
CA LEU A 24 -6.05 3.99 18.34
C LEU A 24 -7.04 3.01 18.98
N ASP A 25 -6.97 1.74 18.62
CA ASP A 25 -7.77 0.68 19.22
C ASP A 25 -7.46 0.54 20.73
N LYS A 26 -6.18 0.62 21.12
CA LYS A 26 -5.78 0.61 22.54
C LYS A 26 -6.31 1.81 23.33
N PHE A 27 -6.44 2.97 22.69
CA PHE A 27 -6.97 4.18 23.31
C PHE A 27 -8.51 4.24 23.30
N GLY A 28 -9.20 3.28 22.66
CA GLY A 28 -10.66 3.30 22.52
C GLY A 28 -11.18 4.46 21.68
N ALA A 29 -10.33 5.08 20.85
CA ALA A 29 -10.67 6.28 20.08
C ALA A 29 -11.46 5.93 18.81
N VAL A 30 -12.71 5.47 18.97
CA VAL A 30 -13.54 4.92 17.87
C VAL A 30 -13.77 5.93 16.74
N THR A 31 -14.02 7.20 17.07
CA THR A 31 -14.24 8.25 16.05
C THR A 31 -12.99 8.47 15.20
N LEU A 32 -11.82 8.59 15.84
CA LEU A 32 -10.56 8.78 15.13
C LEU A 32 -10.19 7.53 14.31
N THR A 33 -10.48 6.34 14.84
CA THR A 33 -10.31 5.07 14.13
C THR A 33 -11.10 5.03 12.82
N LYS A 34 -12.36 5.50 12.82
CA LYS A 34 -13.18 5.60 11.59
C LYS A 34 -12.56 6.54 10.55
N ILE A 35 -12.05 7.70 10.99
CA ILE A 35 -11.42 8.70 10.11
C ILE A 35 -10.15 8.11 9.48
N ILE A 36 -9.27 7.52 10.29
CA ILE A 36 -8.02 6.91 9.79
C ILE A 36 -8.33 5.72 8.87
N LEU A 37 -9.33 4.89 9.18
CA LEU A 37 -9.76 3.79 8.30
C LEU A 37 -10.25 4.30 6.94
N ALA A 38 -11.02 5.39 6.91
CA ALA A 38 -11.50 5.99 5.67
C ALA A 38 -10.31 6.50 4.81
N PHE A 39 -9.36 7.20 5.44
CA PHE A 39 -8.14 7.66 4.77
C PHE A 39 -7.27 6.49 4.27
N ALA A 40 -7.10 5.45 5.09
CA ALA A 40 -6.35 4.25 4.72
C ALA A 40 -7.01 3.50 3.56
N CYS A 41 -8.35 3.46 3.52
CA CYS A 41 -9.11 2.91 2.41
C CYS A 41 -8.82 3.69 1.11
N LEU A 42 -8.95 5.02 1.14
CA LEU A 42 -8.65 5.86 -0.03
C LEU A 42 -7.20 5.70 -0.49
N SER A 43 -6.26 5.64 0.45
CA SER A 43 -4.84 5.43 0.17
C SER A 43 -4.59 4.09 -0.52
N SER A 44 -5.24 3.02 -0.05
CA SER A 44 -5.10 1.69 -0.68
C SER A 44 -5.71 1.61 -2.07
N ILE A 45 -6.85 2.28 -2.31
CA ILE A 45 -7.45 2.42 -3.64
C ILE A 45 -6.52 3.19 -4.56
N TYR A 46 -5.90 4.28 -4.07
CA TYR A 46 -4.92 5.03 -4.84
C TYR A 46 -3.72 4.16 -5.24
N CYS A 47 -3.16 3.37 -4.32
CA CYS A 47 -2.08 2.44 -4.63
C CYS A 47 -2.50 1.40 -5.67
N LEU A 48 -3.70 0.84 -5.58
CA LEU A 48 -4.23 -0.09 -6.57
C LEU A 48 -4.30 0.55 -7.96
N LEU A 49 -4.93 1.72 -8.08
CA LEU A 49 -5.06 2.43 -9.35
C LEU A 49 -3.70 2.84 -9.91
N ALA A 50 -2.78 3.26 -9.05
CA ALA A 50 -1.40 3.57 -9.44
C ALA A 50 -0.67 2.34 -9.98
N GLY A 51 -0.80 1.19 -9.32
CA GLY A 51 -0.20 -0.06 -9.79
C GLY A 51 -0.77 -0.51 -11.14
N LEU A 52 -2.09 -0.45 -11.32
CA LEU A 52 -2.75 -0.73 -12.61
C LEU A 52 -2.31 0.24 -13.71
N PHE A 53 -2.19 1.54 -13.39
CA PHE A 53 -1.71 2.54 -14.33
C PHE A 53 -0.26 2.26 -14.74
N LEU A 54 0.62 1.99 -13.78
CA LEU A 54 2.01 1.66 -14.07
C LEU A 54 2.11 0.42 -14.95
N LEU A 55 1.27 -0.61 -14.79
CA LEU A 55 1.31 -1.77 -15.71
C LEU A 55 1.16 -1.41 -17.20
N THR A 56 0.49 -0.30 -17.53
CA THR A 56 0.31 0.11 -18.94
C THR A 56 1.52 0.79 -19.57
N GLY A 57 2.47 1.28 -18.76
CA GLY A 57 3.61 2.07 -19.24
C GLY A 57 4.91 1.86 -18.44
N TRP A 58 4.95 0.88 -17.54
CA TRP A 58 6.10 0.59 -16.70
C TRP A 58 7.20 -0.04 -17.55
N GLN A 59 8.22 0.76 -17.84
CA GLN A 59 9.47 0.26 -18.36
C GLN A 59 10.31 -0.21 -17.17
N ASP A 60 10.62 -1.51 -17.12
CA ASP A 60 11.50 -2.06 -16.09
C ASP A 60 12.84 -1.30 -16.13
N PRO A 61 13.17 -0.50 -15.10
CA PRO A 61 14.40 0.30 -15.09
C PRO A 61 15.65 -0.58 -15.02
N LEU A 62 15.49 -1.88 -14.76
CA LEU A 62 16.56 -2.86 -14.73
C LEU A 62 16.62 -3.73 -15.99
N SER A 63 15.76 -3.46 -17.00
CA SER A 63 15.74 -4.20 -18.26
C SER A 63 17.07 -4.18 -19.01
N ALA A 64 17.85 -3.09 -18.88
CA ALA A 64 19.18 -2.95 -19.47
C ALA A 64 20.31 -3.61 -18.64
N THR A 65 20.02 -4.09 -17.43
CA THR A 65 21.04 -4.69 -16.55
C THR A 65 21.22 -6.15 -16.93
N SER A 66 22.42 -6.53 -17.40
CA SER A 66 22.72 -7.92 -17.78
C SER A 66 22.58 -8.87 -16.58
N ALA A 67 22.16 -10.10 -16.84
CA ALA A 67 22.05 -11.14 -15.82
C ALA A 67 23.39 -11.36 -15.07
N GLU A 68 24.52 -11.17 -15.76
CA GLU A 68 25.86 -11.22 -15.18
C GLU A 68 26.15 -10.06 -14.22
N SER A 69 25.70 -8.84 -14.52
CA SER A 69 25.82 -7.69 -13.61
C SER A 69 24.96 -7.86 -12.36
N LEU A 70 23.81 -8.51 -12.51
CA LEU A 70 22.91 -8.84 -11.39
C LEU A 70 23.49 -9.99 -10.53
N ALA A 71 24.07 -11.01 -11.17
CA ALA A 71 24.70 -12.17 -10.51
C ALA A 71 25.97 -11.79 -9.73
N ASN A 72 26.75 -10.83 -10.25
CA ASN A 72 27.96 -10.32 -9.57
C ASN A 72 27.65 -9.38 -8.40
N THR A 73 26.37 -9.03 -8.19
CA THR A 73 25.96 -8.25 -7.01
C THR A 73 25.81 -9.19 -5.80
N HIS A 74 26.93 -9.55 -5.17
CA HIS A 74 27.03 -10.49 -4.04
C HIS A 74 26.30 -10.10 -2.74
N SER A 75 25.57 -8.98 -2.71
CA SER A 75 24.82 -8.51 -1.54
C SER A 75 23.36 -8.94 -1.66
N ARG A 76 22.93 -9.86 -0.77
CA ARG A 76 21.53 -10.33 -0.67
C ARG A 76 20.52 -9.18 -0.62
N TYR A 77 20.89 -8.06 0.02
CA TYR A 77 20.05 -6.86 0.13
C TYR A 77 19.83 -6.15 -1.21
N LYS A 78 20.86 -6.07 -2.04
CA LYS A 78 20.75 -5.45 -3.37
C LYS A 78 19.91 -6.30 -4.32
N ALA A 79 20.07 -7.63 -4.27
CA ALA A 79 19.22 -8.55 -5.03
C ALA A 79 17.73 -8.38 -4.68
N LEU A 80 17.41 -8.25 -3.40
CA LEU A 80 16.04 -8.06 -2.92
C LEU A 80 15.46 -6.70 -3.34
N LEU A 81 16.28 -5.64 -3.31
CA LEU A 81 15.91 -4.31 -3.80
C LEU A 81 15.61 -4.33 -5.30
N PHE A 82 16.43 -5.02 -6.11
CA PHE A 82 16.20 -5.14 -7.55
C PHE A 82 14.89 -5.87 -7.87
N VAL A 83 14.58 -6.94 -7.15
CA VAL A 83 13.30 -7.64 -7.27
C VAL A 83 12.15 -6.71 -6.88
N ALA A 84 12.28 -5.94 -5.79
CA ALA A 84 11.25 -5.00 -5.35
C ALA A 84 10.95 -3.91 -6.39
N ILE A 85 11.99 -3.37 -7.04
CA ILE A 85 11.85 -2.37 -8.10
C ILE A 85 11.20 -2.99 -9.34
N LYS A 86 11.68 -4.15 -9.79
CA LYS A 86 11.17 -4.83 -10.99
C LYS A 86 9.68 -5.13 -10.91
N TYR A 87 9.23 -5.60 -9.74
CA TYR A 87 7.83 -5.98 -9.51
C TYR A 87 7.01 -4.91 -8.81
N TRP A 88 7.48 -3.66 -8.78
CA TRP A 88 6.85 -2.56 -8.05
C TRP A 88 5.36 -2.37 -8.37
N PRO A 89 4.91 -2.38 -9.65
CA PRO A 89 3.48 -2.26 -9.96
C PRO A 89 2.63 -3.38 -9.34
N TYR A 90 3.16 -4.61 -9.32
CA TYR A 90 2.48 -5.76 -8.73
C TYR A 90 2.38 -5.65 -7.21
N PHE A 91 3.43 -5.15 -6.54
CA PHE A 91 3.39 -4.88 -5.10
C PHE A 91 2.28 -3.88 -4.75
N LEU A 92 2.16 -2.79 -5.53
CA LEU A 92 1.11 -1.79 -5.35
C LEU A 92 -0.30 -2.37 -5.54
N ILE A 93 -0.47 -3.26 -6.53
CA ILE A 93 -1.76 -3.93 -6.78
C ILE A 93 -2.12 -4.87 -5.63
N ILE A 94 -1.21 -5.77 -5.25
CA ILE A 94 -1.47 -6.77 -4.20
C ILE A 94 -1.76 -6.07 -2.87
N LEU A 95 -0.92 -5.10 -2.48
CA LEU A 95 -1.13 -4.32 -1.27
C LEU A 95 -2.43 -3.52 -1.36
N GLY A 96 -2.67 -2.84 -2.48
CA GLY A 96 -3.87 -2.04 -2.72
C GLY A 96 -5.14 -2.86 -2.55
N VAL A 97 -5.29 -3.97 -3.28
CA VAL A 97 -6.46 -4.87 -3.18
C VAL A 97 -6.64 -5.40 -1.76
N GLY A 98 -5.57 -5.97 -1.17
CA GLY A 98 -5.63 -6.58 0.16
C GLY A 98 -6.00 -5.59 1.25
N SER A 99 -5.37 -4.41 1.25
CA SER A 99 -5.64 -3.33 2.19
C SER A 99 -7.02 -2.70 1.96
N THR A 100 -7.44 -2.46 0.72
CA THR A 100 -8.79 -1.92 0.43
C THR A 100 -9.87 -2.84 0.97
N PHE A 101 -9.76 -4.15 0.71
CA PHE A 101 -10.73 -5.12 1.20
C PHE A 101 -10.78 -5.12 2.74
N THR A 102 -9.62 -5.17 3.39
CA THR A 102 -9.50 -5.24 4.84
C THR A 102 -10.03 -3.97 5.52
N TYR A 103 -9.62 -2.79 5.05
CA TYR A 103 -10.02 -1.50 5.60
C TYR A 103 -11.51 -1.23 5.36
N SER A 104 -12.03 -1.51 4.17
CA SER A 104 -13.46 -1.34 3.86
C SER A 104 -14.33 -2.21 4.75
N ARG A 105 -13.99 -3.51 4.90
CA ARG A 105 -14.73 -4.43 5.75
C ARG A 105 -14.73 -3.98 7.21
N THR A 106 -13.59 -3.52 7.70
CA THR A 106 -13.44 -3.02 9.08
C THR A 106 -14.26 -1.76 9.31
N LEU A 107 -14.19 -0.79 8.39
CA LEU A 107 -14.95 0.45 8.45
C LEU A 107 -16.46 0.19 8.42
N LEU A 108 -16.94 -0.65 7.51
CA LEU A 108 -18.35 -1.05 7.43
C LEU A 108 -18.83 -1.73 8.71
N GLY A 109 -18.00 -2.58 9.32
CA GLY A 109 -18.29 -3.20 10.60
C GLY A 109 -18.50 -2.18 11.72
N LEU A 110 -17.61 -1.19 11.82
CA LEU A 110 -17.72 -0.11 12.81
C LEU A 110 -18.93 0.80 12.58
N LEU A 111 -19.25 1.12 11.33
CA LEU A 111 -20.42 1.93 10.98
C LEU A 111 -21.73 1.21 11.30
N LYS A 112 -21.80 -0.10 11.07
CA LYS A 112 -22.97 -0.92 11.45
C LYS A 112 -23.19 -0.92 12.97
N ARG A 113 -22.13 -1.12 13.76
CA ARG A 113 -22.22 -1.08 15.24
C ARG A 113 -22.65 0.29 15.76
N SER A 114 -22.14 1.36 15.15
CA SER A 114 -22.50 2.73 15.54
C SER A 114 -23.97 3.07 15.31
N ARG A 115 -24.64 2.42 14.35
CA ARG A 115 -26.07 2.61 14.06
C ARG A 115 -26.99 1.84 15.00
N ILE A 116 -26.50 0.78 15.65
CA ILE A 116 -27.31 -0.03 16.59
C ILE A 116 -27.33 0.62 17.99
N ASN A 117 -26.29 1.39 18.33
CA ASN A 117 -26.12 2.00 19.65
C ASN A 117 -26.60 3.46 19.73
N ALA A 118 -27.22 3.99 18.67
CA ALA A 118 -27.75 5.36 18.58
C ALA A 118 -29.28 5.30 18.60
#